data_AF-A0A7J7J698-F1
#
_entry.id   AF-A0A7J7J698-F1
#
_cell.length_a   1.000
_cell.length_b   1.000
_cell.length_c   1.000
_cell.angle_alpha   90.00
_cell.angle_beta   90.00
_cell.angle_gamma   90.00
#
_symmetry.space_group_name_H-M   'P 1'
#
loop_
_entity.id
_entity.type
_entity.pdbx_description
1 polymer ?
#
loop_
_entity_poly.entity_id
_entity_poly.type
_entity_poly.pdbx_seq_one_letter_code
_entity_poly.pdbx_strand_id
1 'polypeptide(L)'
;MASETTIAMTKKLFENLQSDLKALSAEARKKHPPVKEASEACMLKLRMILSKPTDLFSELLSSSSEIVQPFIMGCDSKNPKMVHISLTSMQRMIQHQAISALLFFDVLKVYVFN
;
A
#
# COMPACT_ATOMS: atom_id res chain seq x y z
N MET A 1 9.40 3.91 26.06
CA MET A 1 9.58 5.04 25.11
C MET A 1 9.70 4.56 23.65
N ALA A 2 10.50 3.54 23.31
CA ALA A 2 10.63 3.06 21.91
C ALA A 2 9.36 2.44 21.28
N SER A 3 8.46 1.85 22.09
CA SER A 3 7.19 1.25 21.60
C SER A 3 6.17 2.30 21.11
N GLU A 4 6.06 3.43 21.80
CA GLU A 4 5.06 4.48 21.49
C GLU A 4 5.34 5.18 20.15
N THR A 5 6.61 5.49 19.87
CA THR A 5 7.03 6.08 18.59
C THR A 5 6.76 5.16 17.41
N THR A 6 6.97 3.85 17.58
CA THR A 6 6.75 2.83 16.55
C THR A 6 5.26 2.69 16.22
N ILE A 7 4.39 2.73 17.23
CA ILE A 7 2.94 2.70 17.06
C ILE A 7 2.45 3.96 16.35
N ALA A 8 2.97 5.14 16.72
CA ALA A 8 2.63 6.40 16.06
C ALA A 8 3.03 6.42 14.58
N MET A 9 4.24 5.94 14.26
CA MET A 9 4.71 5.80 12.88
C MET A 9 3.87 4.81 12.08
N THR A 10 3.49 3.68 12.68
CA THR A 10 2.63 2.68 12.03
C THR A 10 1.25 3.28 11.73
N LYS A 11 0.62 3.96 12.69
CA LYS A 11 -0.66 4.65 12.45
C LYS A 11 -0.55 5.70 11.33
N LYS A 12 0.55 6.46 11.30
CA LYS A 12 0.80 7.44 10.24
C LYS A 12 0.97 6.78 8.87
N LEU A 13 1.60 5.61 8.81
CA LEU A 13 1.68 4.81 7.58
C LEU A 13 0.29 4.38 7.09
N PHE A 14 -0.57 3.89 7.99
CA PHE A 14 -1.95 3.50 7.62
C PHE A 14 -2.79 4.68 7.09
N GLU A 15 -2.66 5.86 7.70
CA GLU A 15 -3.30 7.11 7.21
C GLU A 15 -2.84 7.46 5.79
N ASN A 16 -1.51 7.41 5.57
CA ASN A 16 -0.89 7.66 4.28
C ASN A 16 -1.38 6.68 3.20
N LEU A 17 -1.43 5.38 3.53
CA LEU A 17 -1.91 4.34 2.61
C LEU A 17 -3.40 4.53 2.27
N GLN A 18 -4.25 4.84 3.25
CA GLN A 18 -5.66 5.14 3.00
C GLN A 18 -5.85 6.33 2.05
N SER A 19 -5.05 7.39 2.24
CA SER A 19 -5.08 8.56 1.35
C SER A 19 -4.70 8.19 -0.09
N ASP A 20 -3.63 7.42 -0.25
CA ASP A 20 -3.15 7.01 -1.57
C ASP A 20 -4.13 6.06 -2.27
N LEU A 21 -4.69 5.08 -1.55
CA LEU A 21 -5.70 4.17 -2.09
C LEU A 21 -6.97 4.90 -2.53
N LYS A 22 -7.37 5.95 -1.79
CA LYS A 22 -8.48 6.82 -2.18
C LYS A 22 -8.17 7.58 -3.47
N ALA A 23 -6.95 8.12 -3.59
CA ALA A 23 -6.50 8.80 -4.80
C ALA A 23 -6.42 7.84 -6.00
N LEU A 24 -5.90 6.63 -5.77
CA LEU A 24 -5.77 5.58 -6.77
C LEU A 24 -7.13 5.10 -7.27
N SER A 25 -8.08 4.84 -6.35
CA SER A 25 -9.47 4.47 -6.69
C SER A 25 -10.16 5.57 -7.51
N ALA A 26 -10.01 6.84 -7.11
CA ALA A 26 -10.60 7.97 -7.82
C ALA A 26 -10.06 8.11 -9.25
N GLU A 27 -8.77 7.85 -9.46
CA GLU A 27 -8.13 7.90 -10.78
C GLU A 27 -8.51 6.67 -11.64
N ALA A 28 -8.59 5.49 -11.01
CA ALA A 28 -8.92 4.22 -11.66
C ALA A 28 -10.37 4.12 -12.14
N ARG A 29 -11.32 4.83 -11.51
CA ARG A 29 -12.78 4.66 -11.67
C ARG A 29 -13.31 4.62 -13.11
N LYS A 30 -12.65 5.29 -14.06
CA LYS A 30 -13.12 5.40 -15.46
C LYS A 30 -12.53 4.34 -16.39
N LYS A 31 -11.27 3.98 -16.20
CA LYS A 31 -10.48 3.20 -17.17
C LYS A 31 -9.95 1.89 -16.62
N HIS A 32 -9.90 1.76 -15.29
CA HIS A 32 -9.33 0.60 -14.61
C HIS A 32 -10.23 0.13 -13.45
N PRO A 33 -11.47 -0.34 -13.73
CA PRO A 33 -12.37 -0.85 -12.68
C PRO A 33 -11.71 -1.86 -11.72
N PRO A 34 -10.87 -2.81 -12.18
CA PRO A 34 -10.18 -3.75 -11.28
C PRO A 34 -9.28 -3.07 -10.24
N VAL A 35 -8.59 -1.98 -10.61
CA VAL A 35 -7.72 -1.23 -9.69
C VAL A 35 -8.54 -0.49 -8.64
N LYS A 36 -9.70 0.04 -9.05
CA LYS A 36 -10.65 0.69 -8.15
C LYS A 36 -11.17 -0.30 -7.10
N GLU A 37 -11.61 -1.48 -7.53
CA GLU A 37 -12.11 -2.53 -6.64
C GLU A 37 -11.04 -3.02 -5.66
N ALA A 38 -9.83 -3.29 -6.16
CA ALA A 38 -8.68 -3.65 -5.32
C ALA A 38 -8.38 -2.57 -4.27
N SER A 39 -8.42 -1.29 -4.67
CA SER A 39 -8.17 -0.16 -3.77
C SER A 39 -9.26 -0.04 -2.70
N GLU A 40 -10.53 -0.24 -3.05
CA GLU A 40 -11.65 -0.20 -2.11
C GLU A 40 -11.62 -1.37 -1.12
N ALA A 41 -11.34 -2.58 -1.60
CA ALA A 41 -11.15 -3.76 -0.76
C ALA A 41 -9.99 -3.55 0.23
N CYS A 42 -8.85 -3.03 -0.25
CA CYS A 42 -7.71 -2.73 0.60
C CYS A 42 -8.03 -1.67 1.66
N MET A 43 -8.76 -0.60 1.31
CA MET A 43 -9.17 0.43 2.28
C MET A 43 -10.05 -0.15 3.40
N LEU A 44 -10.98 -1.05 3.07
CA LEU A 44 -11.79 -1.74 4.07
C LEU A 44 -10.91 -2.58 5.00
N LYS A 45 -9.94 -3.30 4.44
CA LYS A 45 -9.01 -4.12 5.22
C LYS A 45 -8.16 -3.30 6.19
N LEU A 46 -7.59 -2.18 5.73
CA LEU A 46 -6.84 -1.26 6.59
C LEU A 46 -7.72 -0.75 7.75
N ARG A 47 -8.98 -0.41 7.49
CA ARG A 47 -9.92 0.03 8.53
C ARG A 47 -10.20 -1.08 9.54
N MET A 48 -10.39 -2.32 9.09
CA MET A 48 -10.57 -3.47 9.97
C MET A 48 -9.35 -3.70 10.87
N ILE A 49 -8.14 -3.59 10.33
CA ILE A 49 -6.90 -3.71 11.10
C ILE A 49 -6.82 -2.62 12.17
N LEU A 50 -7.11 -1.35 11.82
CA LEU A 50 -7.11 -0.23 12.75
C LEU A 50 -8.18 -0.33 13.85
N SER A 51 -9.28 -1.04 13.61
CA SER A 51 -10.35 -1.24 14.59
C SER A 51 -10.07 -2.32 15.65
N LYS A 52 -9.06 -3.18 15.43
CA LYS A 52 -8.72 -4.25 16.37
C LYS A 52 -7.70 -3.77 17.40
N PRO A 53 -7.82 -4.17 18.68
CA PRO A 53 -6.80 -3.93 19.71
C PRO A 53 -5.66 -4.96 19.59
N THR A 54 -5.09 -5.10 18.39
CA THR A 54 -4.00 -6.03 18.07
C THR A 54 -2.77 -5.27 17.60
N ASP A 55 -1.63 -5.95 17.50
CA ASP A 55 -0.42 -5.36 16.94
C ASP A 55 -0.65 -5.00 15.46
N LEU A 56 -0.82 -3.69 15.22
CA LEU A 56 -1.09 -3.13 13.89
C LEU A 56 0.02 -3.46 12.89
N PHE A 57 1.26 -3.54 13.36
CA PHE A 57 2.41 -3.81 12.50
C PHE A 57 2.43 -5.28 12.07
N SER A 58 2.14 -6.19 13.00
CA SER A 58 2.01 -7.61 12.67
C SER A 58 0.89 -7.86 11.66
N GLU A 59 -0.27 -7.20 11.82
CA GLU A 59 -1.39 -7.38 10.88
C GLU A 59 -1.15 -6.75 9.51
N LEU A 60 -0.42 -5.63 9.48
CA LEU A 60 0.06 -5.03 8.24
C LEU A 60 0.97 -6.00 7.48
N LEU A 61 1.90 -6.66 8.19
CA LEU A 61 2.84 -7.59 7.58
C LEU A 61 2.10 -8.84 7.03
N SER A 62 1.18 -9.41 7.81
CA SER A 62 0.34 -10.54 7.39
C SER A 62 -0.54 -10.21 6.17
N SER A 63 -0.98 -8.96 6.05
CA SER A 63 -1.84 -8.49 4.96
C SER A 63 -1.07 -7.75 3.86
N SER A 64 0.25 -7.75 3.90
CA SER A 64 1.09 -6.89 3.06
C SER A 64 0.92 -7.17 1.56
N SER A 65 0.78 -8.44 1.17
CA SER A 65 0.55 -8.84 -0.24
C SER A 65 -0.71 -8.21 -0.82
N GLU A 66 -1.82 -8.25 -0.07
CA GLU A 66 -3.10 -7.67 -0.46
C GLU A 66 -3.07 -6.15 -0.47
N ILE A 67 -2.29 -5.53 0.43
CA ILE A 67 -2.14 -4.07 0.50
C ILE A 67 -1.29 -3.54 -0.66
N VAL A 68 -0.28 -4.30 -1.08
CA VAL A 68 0.60 -3.93 -2.18
C VAL A 68 -0.08 -4.14 -3.54
N GLN A 69 -0.99 -5.10 -3.65
CA GLN A 69 -1.68 -5.46 -4.90
C GLN A 69 -2.29 -4.27 -5.68
N PRO A 70 -3.10 -3.36 -5.09
CA PRO A 70 -3.64 -2.21 -5.82
C PRO A 70 -2.54 -1.31 -6.39
N PHE A 71 -1.40 -1.15 -5.70
CA PHE A 71 -0.28 -0.35 -6.19
C PHE A 71 0.46 -1.02 -7.35
N ILE A 72 0.62 -2.36 -7.32
CA ILE A 72 1.16 -3.11 -8.47
C ILE A 72 0.28 -2.88 -9.70
N MET A 73 -1.04 -3.06 -9.55
CA MET A 73 -1.97 -2.83 -10.67
C MET A 73 -1.99 -1.37 -11.12
N GLY A 74 -1.77 -0.43 -10.19
CA GLY A 74 -1.62 0.99 -10.48
C GLY A 74 -0.38 1.29 -11.34
N CYS A 75 0.74 0.62 -11.09
CA CYS A 75 1.93 0.65 -11.93
C CYS A 75 1.66 0.07 -13.34
N ASP A 76 0.93 -1.04 -13.42
CA ASP A 76 0.56 -1.67 -14.70
C ASP A 76 -0.46 -0.90 -15.54
N SER A 77 -1.17 0.06 -14.94
CA SER A 77 -2.22 0.82 -15.63
C SER A 77 -1.74 1.65 -16.82
N LYS A 78 -0.43 1.90 -16.93
CA LYS A 78 0.20 2.84 -17.88
C LYS A 78 -0.34 4.27 -17.79
N ASN A 79 -1.13 4.59 -16.75
CA ASN A 79 -1.58 5.94 -16.46
C ASN A 79 -0.52 6.64 -15.58
N PRO A 80 0.13 7.72 -16.06
CA PRO A 80 1.21 8.37 -15.33
C PRO A 80 0.85 8.77 -13.90
N LYS A 81 -0.40 9.18 -13.66
CA LYS A 81 -0.87 9.60 -12.34
C LYS A 81 -1.07 8.41 -11.40
N MET A 82 -1.60 7.29 -11.89
CA MET A 82 -1.75 6.06 -11.09
C MET A 82 -0.38 5.45 -10.76
N VAL A 83 0.53 5.44 -11.74
CA VAL A 83 1.92 5.02 -11.55
C VAL A 83 2.59 5.87 -10.48
N HIS A 84 2.47 7.20 -10.56
CA HIS A 84 3.05 8.10 -9.57
C HIS A 84 2.52 7.87 -8.15
N ILE A 85 1.20 7.76 -7.98
CA ILE A 85 0.58 7.45 -6.68
C ILE A 85 1.15 6.14 -6.13
N SER A 86 1.18 5.09 -6.97
CA SER A 86 1.60 3.75 -6.58
C SER A 86 3.07 3.70 -6.14
N LEU A 87 3.97 4.30 -6.93
CA LEU A 87 5.39 4.36 -6.58
C LEU A 87 5.63 5.15 -5.29
N THR A 88 4.89 6.25 -5.08
CA THR A 88 5.01 7.07 -3.86
C THR A 88 4.56 6.29 -2.62
N SER A 89 3.49 5.51 -2.72
CA SER A 89 3.03 4.63 -1.63
C SER A 89 4.02 3.52 -1.33
N MET A 90 4.51 2.85 -2.38
CA MET A 90 5.48 1.76 -2.23
C MET A 90 6.80 2.26 -1.61
N GLN A 91 7.29 3.42 -2.04
CA GLN A 91 8.45 4.07 -1.42
C GLN A 91 8.24 4.30 0.09
N ARG A 92 7.06 4.79 0.50
CA ARG A 92 6.73 4.99 1.92
C ARG A 92 6.68 3.67 2.69
N MET A 93 6.13 2.60 2.12
CA MET A 93 6.10 1.29 2.77
C MET A 93 7.52 0.73 3.01
N ILE A 94 8.43 0.95 2.06
CA ILE A 94 9.85 0.55 2.18
C ILE A 94 10.55 1.35 3.27
N GLN A 95 10.37 2.67 3.29
CA GLN A 95 10.99 3.56 4.28
C GLN A 95 10.57 3.24 5.73
N HIS A 96 9.34 2.76 5.92
CA HIS A 96 8.82 2.38 7.23
C HIS A 96 9.14 0.93 7.66
N GLN A 97 9.99 0.20 6.90
CA GLN A 97 10.30 -1.23 7.12
C GLN A 97 9.06 -2.15 7.19
N ALA A 98 7.89 -1.69 6.73
CA ALA A 98 6.66 -2.48 6.67
C ALA A 98 6.74 -3.58 5.60
N ILE A 99 7.68 -3.46 4.67
CA ILE A 99 8.06 -4.45 3.69
C ILE A 99 9.56 -4.64 3.85
N SER A 100 10.02 -5.86 4.18
CA SER A 100 11.47 -6.13 4.17
C SER A 100 11.98 -5.90 2.75
N ALA A 101 13.16 -5.28 2.61
CA ALA A 101 13.77 -4.92 1.34
C ALA A 101 13.80 -6.05 0.28
N LEU A 102 13.64 -7.32 0.71
CA LEU A 102 13.55 -8.49 -0.16
C LEU A 102 12.34 -8.48 -1.10
N LEU A 103 11.15 -8.07 -0.63
CA LEU A 103 9.93 -8.02 -1.46
C LEU A 103 10.03 -6.93 -2.55
N PHE A 104 10.80 -5.88 -2.30
CA PHE A 104 11.08 -4.82 -3.28
C PHE A 104 11.99 -5.32 -4.41
N PHE A 105 12.94 -6.22 -4.13
CA PHE A 105 13.75 -6.84 -5.19
C PHE A 105 12.93 -7.76 -6.09
N ASP A 106 11.91 -8.43 -5.58
CA ASP A 106 11.03 -9.25 -6.43
C ASP A 106 10.16 -8.37 -7.35
N VAL A 107 9.64 -7.25 -6.85
CA VAL A 107 8.93 -6.28 -7.70
C VAL A 107 9.88 -5.58 -8.70
N LEU A 108 11.10 -5.23 -8.29
CA LEU A 108 12.09 -4.64 -9.21
C LEU A 108 12.61 -5.64 -10.25
N LYS A 109 12.76 -6.94 -9.91
CA LYS A 109 13.14 -7.97 -10.89
C LYS A 109 12.10 -8.13 -11.99
N VAL A 110 10.83 -7.90 -11.68
CA VAL A 110 9.75 -7.94 -12.67
C VAL A 110 9.76 -6.73 -13.62
N TYR A 111 10.31 -5.57 -13.23
CA TYR A 111 10.25 -4.34 -14.04
C TYR A 111 11.59 -3.75 -14.54
N VAL A 112 12.75 -4.10 -13.97
CA VAL A 112 14.05 -3.52 -14.37
C VAL A 112 14.86 -4.45 -15.29
N PHE A 113 14.46 -5.72 -15.44
CA PHE A 113 15.08 -6.71 -16.34
C PHE A 113 14.07 -7.33 -17.32
N ASN A 114 13.22 -6.51 -17.95
CA ASN A 114 12.59 -6.87 -19.22
C ASN A 114 12.75 -5.74 -20.24
#